data_AF-A0A7Y8PBB6-F1
#
_entry.id   AF-A0A7Y8PBB6-F1
#
_cell.length_a   1.000
_cell.length_b   1.000
_cell.length_c   1.000
_cell.angle_alpha   90.00
_cell.angle_beta   90.00
_cell.angle_gamma   90.00
#
_symmetry.space_group_name_H-M   'P 1'
#
loop_
_entity.id
_entity.type
_entity.pdbx_description
1 polymer ?
#
loop_
_entity_poly.entity_id
_entity_poly.type
_entity_poly.pdbx_seq_one_letter_code
_entity_poly.pdbx_strand_id
1 'polypeptide(L)'
;MTNNIQRIKLGVFSKRYWQDEESRPCRETLISHIKRGWLSGKKIGTHWYVECTSWGAPLFYTTEVPKVELKTPPKTGNSIADRILAEI
;
A
#
# COMPACT_ATOMS: atom_id res chain seq x y z
N MET A 1 14.74 -19.70 -13.20
CA MET A 1 15.51 -18.84 -12.28
C MET A 1 14.72 -18.73 -10.99
N THR A 2 15.14 -19.43 -9.94
CA THR A 2 14.48 -19.40 -8.62
C THR A 2 14.72 -18.02 -8.02
N ASN A 3 13.73 -17.13 -8.14
CA ASN A 3 13.73 -15.87 -7.40
C ASN A 3 13.81 -16.22 -5.91
N ASN A 4 14.96 -15.96 -5.29
CA ASN A 4 15.20 -16.16 -3.86
C ASN A 4 14.39 -15.13 -3.06
N ILE A 5 13.08 -15.37 -2.95
CA ILE A 5 12.12 -14.52 -2.25
C ILE A 5 12.29 -14.76 -0.75
N GLN A 6 12.70 -13.72 -0.02
CA GLN A 6 12.77 -13.73 1.43
C GLN A 6 11.45 -13.24 2.02
N ARG A 7 11.00 -13.87 3.10
CA ARG A 7 9.80 -13.47 3.83
C ARG A 7 10.20 -12.80 5.13
N ILE A 8 9.95 -11.50 5.23
CA ILE A 8 10.32 -10.69 6.39
C ILE A 8 9.05 -10.38 7.19
N LYS A 9 9.07 -10.59 8.51
CA LYS A 9 7.95 -10.19 9.39
C LYS A 9 7.77 -8.67 9.33
N LEU A 10 6.52 -8.20 9.35
CA LEU A 10 6.20 -6.76 9.30
C LEU A 10 7.01 -5.89 10.27
N GLY A 11 7.17 -6.33 11.52
CA GLY A 11 7.92 -5.57 12.53
C GLY A 11 9.42 -5.47 12.25
N VAL A 12 10.00 -6.45 11.55
CA VAL A 12 11.40 -6.41 11.11
C VAL A 12 11.52 -5.53 9.86
N PHE A 13 10.57 -5.64 8.95
CA PHE A 13 10.48 -4.80 7.76
C PHE A 13 10.41 -3.31 8.13
N SER A 14 9.50 -2.94 9.04
CA SER A 14 9.34 -1.54 9.48
C SER A 14 10.59 -0.97 10.12
N LYS A 15 11.33 -1.77 10.90
CA LYS A 15 12.60 -1.35 11.53
C LYS A 15 13.76 -1.23 10.53
N ARG A 16 13.75 -2.04 9.47
CA ARG A 16 14.82 -2.05 8.46
C ARG A 16 14.72 -0.86 7.50
N TYR A 17 13.50 -0.43 7.19
CA TYR A 17 13.23 0.65 6.23
C TYR A 17 13.04 2.02 6.89
N TRP A 18 12.58 2.07 8.14
CA TRP A 18 12.42 3.31 8.90
C TRP A 18 13.29 3.25 10.15
N GLN A 19 14.39 4.03 10.11
CA GLN A 19 15.30 4.20 11.25
C GLN A 19 14.62 5.04 12.34
N ASP A 20 13.95 6.11 11.94
CA ASP A 20 13.15 6.95 12.83
C ASP A 20 11.83 6.28 13.22
N GLU A 21 11.53 6.30 14.52
CA GLU A 21 10.31 5.71 15.06
C GLU A 21 9.07 6.52 14.67
N GLU A 22 9.20 7.85 14.57
CA GLU A 22 8.09 8.76 14.21
C GLU A 22 7.65 8.60 12.76
N SER A 23 8.58 8.27 11.87
CA SER A 23 8.28 8.00 10.45
C SER A 23 7.83 6.56 10.20
N ARG A 24 7.88 5.68 11.20
CA ARG A 24 7.58 4.26 11.05
C ARG A 24 6.07 4.08 10.88
N PRO A 25 5.60 3.52 9.76
CA PRO A 25 4.18 3.25 9.59
C PRO A 25 3.70 2.20 10.61
N CYS A 26 2.52 2.43 11.17
CA CYS A 26 1.86 1.45 12.04
C CYS A 26 1.68 0.11 11.33
N ARG A 27 1.64 -0.98 12.11
CA ARG A 27 1.44 -2.34 11.60
C ARG A 27 0.16 -2.44 10.75
N GLU A 28 -0.90 -1.77 11.18
CA GLU A 28 -2.19 -1.73 10.47
C GLU A 28 -2.08 -1.06 9.11
N THR A 29 -1.32 0.04 9.01
CA THR A 29 -1.04 0.74 7.75
C THR A 29 -0.34 -0.18 6.76
N LEU A 30 0.69 -0.91 7.21
CA LEU A 30 1.40 -1.87 6.36
C LEU A 30 0.47 -3.03 5.92
N ILE A 31 -0.39 -3.51 6.81
CA ILE A 31 -1.41 -4.53 6.44
C ILE A 31 -2.38 -3.96 5.41
N SER A 32 -2.81 -2.71 5.55
CA SER A 32 -3.66 -2.02 4.58
C SER A 32 -2.97 -1.91 3.22
N HIS A 33 -1.68 -1.56 3.19
CA HIS A 33 -0.90 -1.52 1.95
C HIS A 33 -0.83 -2.90 1.27
N ILE A 34 -0.67 -3.98 2.04
CA ILE A 34 -0.71 -5.34 1.50
C ILE A 34 -2.09 -5.67 0.94
N LYS A 35 -3.16 -5.38 1.68
CA LYS A 35 -4.55 -5.63 1.22
C LYS A 35 -4.90 -4.83 -0.05
N ARG A 36 -4.34 -3.62 -0.19
CA ARG A 36 -4.53 -2.74 -1.35
C ARG A 36 -3.63 -3.11 -2.53
N GLY A 37 -2.74 -4.09 -2.39
CA GLY A 37 -1.79 -4.50 -3.43
C GLY A 37 -0.60 -3.55 -3.61
N TRP A 38 -0.37 -2.62 -2.68
CA TRP A 38 0.76 -1.69 -2.73
C TRP A 38 2.06 -2.32 -2.23
N LEU A 39 1.94 -3.33 -1.38
CA LEU A 39 3.07 -4.04 -0.79
C LEU A 39 2.90 -5.54 -1.02
N SER A 40 3.91 -6.20 -1.58
CA SER A 40 3.90 -7.66 -1.73
C SER A 40 3.99 -8.31 -0.36
N GLY A 41 2.88 -8.84 0.14
CA GLY A 41 2.86 -9.48 1.43
C GLY A 41 1.84 -10.60 1.50
N LYS A 42 2.14 -11.58 2.35
CA LYS A 42 1.32 -12.77 2.54
C LYS A 42 1.05 -12.97 4.03
N LYS A 43 -0.20 -13.28 4.36
CA LYS A 43 -0.57 -13.76 5.69
C LYS A 43 -0.24 -15.24 5.78
N ILE A 44 0.61 -15.60 6.74
CA ILE A 44 0.96 -17.00 7.04
C ILE A 44 0.65 -17.24 8.52
N GLY A 45 -0.41 -18.01 8.78
CA GLY A 45 -0.98 -18.17 10.11
C GLY A 45 -1.48 -16.83 10.67
N THR A 46 -1.07 -16.50 11.90
CA THR A 46 -1.46 -15.26 12.60
C THR A 46 -0.61 -14.04 12.21
N HIS A 47 0.46 -14.24 11.43
CA HIS A 47 1.45 -13.21 11.13
C HIS A 47 1.41 -12.80 9.66
N TRP A 48 1.72 -11.52 9.42
CA TRP A 48 1.89 -10.96 8.09
C TRP A 48 3.38 -10.84 7.77
N TYR A 49 3.72 -11.27 6.57
CA TYR A 49 5.07 -11.26 6.03
C TYR A 49 5.11 -10.42 4.76
N VAL A 50 6.18 -9.68 4.58
CA VAL A 50 6.50 -8.95 3.35
C VAL A 50 7.43 -9.84 2.53
N GLU A 51 7.12 -9.98 1.25
CA GLU A 51 7.97 -10.67 0.29
C GLU A 51 9.00 -9.66 -0.24
N CYS A 52 10.26 -9.93 0.08
CA CYS A 52 11.41 -9.14 -0.31
C CYS A 52 12.30 -9.95 -1.26
N THR A 53 13.03 -9.26 -2.13
CA THR A 53 14.11 -9.87 -2.90
C THR A 53 15.27 -10.23 -1.96
N SER A 54 16.24 -11.02 -2.42
CA SER A 54 17.39 -11.45 -1.58
C SER A 54 18.25 -10.29 -1.08
N TRP A 55 18.19 -9.13 -1.76
CA TRP A 55 18.84 -7.88 -1.36
C TRP A 55 18.04 -7.09 -0.31
N GLY A 56 16.89 -7.61 0.12
CA GLY A 56 16.04 -7.02 1.14
C GLY A 56 14.99 -6.05 0.60
N ALA A 57 15.09 -5.60 -0.67
CA ALA A 57 14.13 -4.71 -1.33
C ALA A 57 12.72 -5.32 -1.36
N PRO A 58 11.64 -4.57 -1.06
CA PRO A 58 10.28 -5.11 -1.18
C PRO A 58 10.02 -5.44 -2.66
N LEU A 59 9.44 -6.61 -2.94
CA LEU A 59 9.31 -7.08 -4.33
C LEU A 59 8.39 -6.18 -5.18
N PHE A 60 7.49 -5.45 -4.53
CA PHE A 60 6.64 -4.44 -5.13
C PHE A 60 6.47 -3.28 -4.15
N TYR A 61 7.00 -2.12 -4.50
CA TYR A 61 6.32 -0.84 -4.25
C TYR A 61 5.75 -0.48 -5.60
N THR A 62 4.51 -0.87 -5.89
CA THR A 62 3.95 -0.52 -7.19
C THR A 62 3.83 1.02 -7.23
N THR A 63 4.55 1.66 -8.14
CA THR A 63 4.34 3.08 -8.48
C THR A 63 3.01 3.26 -9.22
N GLU A 64 2.42 2.17 -9.69
CA GLU A 64 1.12 2.11 -10.32
C GLU A 64 0.05 1.99 -9.24
N VAL A 65 -0.22 3.11 -8.55
CA VAL A 65 -1.49 3.27 -7.85
C VAL A 65 -2.59 2.95 -8.86
N PRO A 66 -3.44 1.93 -8.64
CA PRO A 66 -4.61 1.77 -9.47
C PRO A 66 -5.39 3.08 -9.34
N LYS A 67 -5.44 3.87 -10.42
CA LYS A 67 -6.35 5.00 -10.53
C LYS A 67 -7.73 4.40 -10.29
N VAL A 68 -8.26 4.60 -9.08
CA VAL A 68 -9.66 4.37 -8.82
C VAL A 68 -10.36 5.42 -9.67
N GLU A 69 -10.79 5.03 -10.87
CA GLU A 69 -11.66 5.86 -11.69
C GLU A 69 -12.94 6.06 -10.89
N LEU A 70 -13.03 7.21 -10.21
CA LEU A 70 -14.26 7.70 -9.62
C LEU A 70 -15.23 7.91 -10.79
N LYS A 71 -16.03 6.87 -11.10
CA LYS A 71 -16.97 6.86 -12.24
C LYS A 71 -18.00 7.98 -12.22
N THR A 72 -18.10 8.72 -11.12
CA THR A 72 -19.00 9.87 -10.96
C THR A 72 -18.35 10.92 -10.08
N PRO A 73 -18.40 12.21 -10.45
CA PRO A 73 -17.98 13.27 -9.56
C PRO A 73 -18.77 13.17 -8.24
N PRO A 74 -18.13 13.30 -7.07
CA PRO A 74 -18.82 13.29 -5.80
C PRO A 74 -19.78 14.48 -5.76
N LYS A 75 -21.07 14.21 -5.54
CA LYS A 75 -22.08 15.26 -5.35
C LYS A 75 -21.66 16.14 -4.18
N THR A 76 -21.38 17.40 -4.46
CA THR A 76 -20.73 18.32 -3.51
C THR A 76 -21.74 18.91 -2.51
N GLY A 77 -23.03 18.57 -2.64
CA GLY A 77 -24.12 19.13 -1.83
C GLY A 77 -24.44 20.60 -2.11
N ASN A 78 -23.70 21.24 -3.02
CA ASN A 78 -23.91 22.61 -3.46
C ASN A 78 -24.35 22.62 -4.94
N SER A 79 -25.57 23.09 -5.21
CA SER A 79 -26.21 23.04 -6.53
C SER A 79 -25.44 23.77 -7.62
N ILE A 80 -24.64 24.79 -7.26
CA ILE A 80 -23.84 25.57 -8.21
C ILE A 80 -22.57 24.80 -8.59
N ALA A 81 -21.91 24.18 -7.61
CA ALA A 81 -20.71 23.37 -7.85
C ALA A 81 -21.03 22.10 -8.65
N ASP A 82 -22.18 21.47 -8.37
CA ASP A 82 -22.66 20.29 -9.10
C ASP A 82 -22.99 20.62 -10.57
N ARG A 83 -23.51 21.83 -10.84
CA ARG A 83 -23.75 22.33 -12.21
C ARG A 83 -22.46 22.57 -12.99
N ILE A 84 -21.46 23.19 -12.36
CA ILE A 84 -20.17 23.45 -13.02
C ILE A 84 -19.42 22.14 -13.30
N LEU A 85 -19.54 21.16 -12.40
CA LEU A 85 -19.00 19.80 -12.59
C LEU A 85 -19.72 19.00 -13.68
N ALA A 86 -20.97 19.33 -14.02
CA ALA A 86 -21.75 18.64 -15.05
C ALA A 86 -21.59 19.25 -16.46
N GLU A 87 -20.99 20.45 -16.57
CA GLU A 87 -20.79 21.17 -17.84
C GLU A 87 -19.37 20.97 -18.44
N ILE A 88 -18.52 20.18 -17.78
CA ILE A 88 -17.18 19.77 -18.24
C ILE A 88 -17.25 18.32 -18.75
#